data_AF-W8F2X6-F1
#
_entry.id   AF-W8F2X6-F1
#
_cell.length_a   1.000
_cell.length_b   1.000
_cell.length_c   1.000
_cell.angle_alpha   90.00
_cell.angle_beta   90.00
_cell.angle_gamma   90.00
#
_symmetry.space_group_name_H-M   'P 1'
#
loop_
_entity.id
_entity.type
_entity.pdbx_description
1 polymer ?
#
loop_
_entity_poly.entity_id
_entity_poly.type
_entity_poly.pdbx_seq_one_letter_code
_entity_poly.pdbx_strand_id
1 'polypeptide(L)'
;MLQTGGGLGMVAGGAGFTLKDRLELDILVGYVPEKYAGSALSLASAKLLYSPWTLPIKDKWSVKPLTVGGYFSYTHGTINDEEPNQYTKGYYWFSTDTRIGALLGSRLSYALPPTASGYARNLSAFYELGTNDLYILSYAQNRKSLSPADILVLSLGLKLDI
;
A
#
# COMPACT_ATOMS: atom_id res chain seq x y z
N MET A 1 6.64 -7.78 6.28
CA MET A 1 6.06 -6.42 6.29
C MET A 1 4.68 -6.48 6.89
N LEU A 2 4.33 -5.48 7.70
CA LEU A 2 2.99 -5.28 8.23
C LEU A 2 2.58 -3.81 8.01
N GLN A 3 1.35 -3.58 7.59
CA GLN A 3 0.81 -2.27 7.29
C GLN A 3 -0.65 -2.16 7.76
N THR A 4 -1.08 -0.96 8.08
CA THR A 4 -2.48 -0.61 8.31
C THR A 4 -2.88 0.59 7.45
N GLY A 5 -4.12 0.61 6.98
CA GLY A 5 -4.67 1.70 6.17
C GLY A 5 -4.18 1.71 4.71
N GLY A 6 -4.29 2.87 4.06
CA GLY A 6 -3.91 3.05 2.65
C GLY A 6 -4.88 2.44 1.64
N GLY A 7 -6.06 1.99 2.08
CA GLY A 7 -7.04 1.34 1.19
C GLY A 7 -6.68 -0.10 0.81
N LEU A 8 -5.74 -0.73 1.51
CA LEU A 8 -5.26 -2.10 1.25
C LEU A 8 -5.65 -3.09 2.37
N GLY A 9 -6.70 -2.76 3.12
CA GLY A 9 -7.14 -3.50 4.29
C GLY A 9 -6.93 -2.74 5.60
N MET A 10 -7.60 -3.21 6.66
CA MET A 10 -7.40 -2.68 8.01
C MET A 10 -6.04 -3.11 8.54
N VAL A 11 -5.67 -4.36 8.29
CA VAL A 11 -4.32 -4.89 8.52
C VAL A 11 -3.90 -5.63 7.26
N ALA A 12 -2.67 -5.39 6.80
CA ALA A 12 -2.07 -6.07 5.66
C ALA A 12 -0.69 -6.61 6.04
N GLY A 13 -0.43 -7.85 5.67
CA GLY A 13 0.84 -8.53 5.90
C GLY A 13 1.41 -9.08 4.60
N GLY A 14 2.73 -9.08 4.49
CA GLY A 14 3.36 -9.60 3.28
C GLY A 14 4.88 -9.50 3.23
N ALA A 15 5.41 -9.67 2.03
CA ALA A 15 6.84 -9.76 1.76
C ALA A 15 7.27 -8.69 0.74
N GLY A 16 8.47 -8.15 0.95
CA GLY A 16 9.08 -7.17 0.08
C GLY A 16 10.33 -7.71 -0.58
N PHE A 17 10.46 -7.45 -1.88
CA PHE A 17 11.58 -7.89 -2.71
C PHE A 17 12.31 -6.68 -3.25
N THR A 18 13.63 -6.64 -3.10
CA THR A 18 14.46 -5.62 -3.75
C THR A 18 14.81 -6.12 -5.15
N LEU A 19 14.28 -5.47 -6.19
CA LEU A 19 14.49 -5.89 -7.58
C LEU A 19 15.79 -5.33 -8.16
N LYS A 20 16.04 -4.04 -7.91
CA LYS A 20 17.26 -3.32 -8.30
C LYS A 20 17.58 -2.31 -7.21
N ASP A 21 18.78 -1.72 -7.27
CA ASP A 21 19.12 -0.59 -6.42
C ASP A 21 17.99 0.46 -6.49
N ARG A 22 17.38 0.72 -5.32
CA ARG A 22 16.28 1.68 -5.09
C ARG A 22 14.88 1.26 -5.58
N LEU A 23 14.73 0.11 -6.23
CA LEU A 23 13.42 -0.40 -6.70
C LEU A 23 12.99 -1.60 -5.86
N GLU A 24 11.85 -1.47 -5.19
CA GLU A 24 11.26 -2.49 -4.33
C GLU A 24 9.88 -2.91 -4.87
N LEU A 25 9.59 -4.20 -4.79
CA LEU A 25 8.29 -4.79 -5.05
C LEU A 25 7.76 -5.37 -3.75
N ASP A 26 6.68 -4.82 -3.21
CA ASP A 26 6.03 -5.36 -2.01
C ASP A 26 4.72 -6.06 -2.40
N ILE A 27 4.57 -7.31 -1.96
CA ILE A 27 3.35 -8.10 -2.11
C ILE A 27 2.67 -8.21 -0.75
N LEU A 28 1.40 -7.86 -0.68
CA LEU A 28 0.62 -7.73 0.54
C LEU A 28 -0.69 -8.51 0.44
N VAL A 29 -1.09 -9.10 1.56
CA VAL A 29 -2.42 -9.65 1.77
C VAL A 29 -3.07 -8.88 2.91
N GLY A 30 -4.13 -8.15 2.58
CA GLY A 30 -4.94 -7.33 3.47
C GLY A 30 -6.18 -8.06 3.96
N TYR A 31 -6.65 -7.69 5.15
CA TYR A 31 -7.89 -8.18 5.73
C TYR A 31 -8.70 -7.03 6.32
N VAL A 32 -10.01 -7.07 6.11
CA VAL A 32 -11.00 -6.18 6.76
C VAL A 32 -12.07 -7.04 7.43
N PRO A 33 -12.27 -6.90 8.76
CA PRO A 33 -13.31 -7.63 9.46
C PRO A 33 -14.74 -7.20 9.03
N GLU A 34 -15.68 -8.14 9.06
CA GLU A 34 -17.10 -7.95 8.74
C GLU A 34 -17.73 -6.73 9.41
N LYS A 35 -17.36 -6.48 10.67
CA LYS A 35 -17.86 -5.34 11.45
C LYS A 35 -17.70 -3.99 10.75
N TYR A 36 -16.71 -3.85 9.86
CA TYR A 36 -16.38 -2.60 9.18
C TYR A 36 -16.73 -2.57 7.70
N ALA A 37 -17.04 -3.73 7.10
CA ALA A 37 -17.25 -3.86 5.66
C ALA A 37 -18.53 -4.62 5.27
N GLY A 38 -19.31 -5.12 6.24
CA GLY A 38 -20.50 -5.94 6.03
C GLY A 38 -20.21 -7.39 5.61
N SER A 39 -19.04 -7.67 5.02
CA SER A 39 -18.43 -9.00 4.86
C SER A 39 -16.95 -8.97 5.22
N ALA A 40 -16.35 -10.15 5.41
CA ALA A 40 -14.91 -10.29 5.57
C ALA A 40 -14.25 -10.08 4.21
N LEU A 41 -13.55 -8.94 4.03
CA LEU A 41 -12.84 -8.65 2.79
C LEU A 41 -11.39 -9.12 2.91
N SER A 42 -10.94 -9.85 1.89
CA SER A 42 -9.53 -10.20 1.73
C SER A 42 -8.97 -9.46 0.52
N LEU A 43 -7.86 -8.76 0.69
CA LEU A 43 -7.25 -7.96 -0.38
C LEU A 43 -5.89 -8.57 -0.75
N ALA A 44 -5.59 -8.67 -2.03
CA ALA A 44 -4.27 -9.01 -2.53
C ALA A 44 -3.71 -7.79 -3.27
N SER A 45 -2.57 -7.27 -2.84
CA SER A 45 -2.00 -6.03 -3.37
C SER A 45 -0.53 -6.19 -3.73
N ALA A 46 -0.13 -5.55 -4.81
CA ALA A 46 1.26 -5.43 -5.24
C ALA A 46 1.63 -3.95 -5.33
N LYS A 47 2.78 -3.57 -4.76
CA LYS A 47 3.32 -2.22 -4.78
C LYS A 47 4.67 -2.20 -5.43
N LEU A 48 4.87 -1.29 -6.37
CA LEU A 48 6.17 -1.01 -6.94
C LEU A 48 6.64 0.35 -6.43
N LEU A 49 7.73 0.35 -5.67
CA LEU A 49 8.25 1.51 -4.94
C LEU A 49 9.65 1.87 -5.41
N TYR A 50 9.89 3.16 -5.61
CA TYR A 50 11.17 3.72 -5.96
C TYR A 50 11.61 4.77 -4.92
N SER A 51 12.78 4.58 -4.32
CA SER A 51 13.35 5.50 -3.34
C SER A 51 14.64 6.15 -3.87
N PRO A 52 14.58 7.36 -4.44
CA PRO A 52 15.73 8.00 -5.08
C PRO A 52 16.93 8.22 -4.15
N TRP A 53 16.68 8.44 -2.85
CA TRP A 53 17.72 8.71 -1.87
C TRP A 53 17.62 7.78 -0.67
N THR A 54 18.77 7.38 -0.17
CA THR A 54 18.93 6.75 1.14
C THR A 54 20.01 7.54 1.86
N LEU A 55 19.63 8.26 2.90
CA LEU A 55 20.52 9.12 3.66
C LEU A 55 20.90 8.38 4.96
N PRO A 56 22.18 8.05 5.18
CA PRO A 56 22.61 7.57 6.47
C PRO A 56 22.47 8.70 7.50
N ILE A 57 21.82 8.39 8.61
CA ILE A 57 21.83 9.20 9.83
C ILE A 57 22.93 8.61 10.73
N LYS A 58 23.46 9.37 11.68
CA LYS A 58 24.51 8.89 12.60
C LYS A 58 24.16 7.52 13.21
N ASP A 59 25.22 6.74 13.44
CA ASP A 59 25.22 5.38 14.02
C ASP A 59 24.62 4.29 13.14
N LYS A 60 23.34 3.96 13.37
CA LYS A 60 22.63 2.79 12.83
C LYS A 60 21.33 3.16 12.11
N TRP A 61 21.06 4.45 11.98
CA TRP A 61 19.83 4.94 11.39
C TRP A 61 20.06 5.30 9.92
N SER A 62 19.07 5.04 9.08
CA SER A 62 19.03 5.58 7.73
C SER A 62 17.62 6.03 7.40
N VAL A 63 17.49 7.05 6.57
CA VAL A 63 16.19 7.58 6.15
C VAL A 63 16.10 7.60 4.63
N LYS A 64 14.97 7.15 4.10
CA LYS A 64 14.54 7.37 2.73
C LYS A 64 13.49 8.47 2.78
N PRO A 65 13.89 9.75 2.61
CA PRO A 65 13.00 10.90 2.83
C PRO A 65 11.86 10.96 1.81
N LEU A 66 12.07 10.35 0.64
CA LEU A 66 11.07 10.24 -0.40
C LEU A 66 11.11 8.83 -0.99
N THR A 67 9.94 8.22 -1.03
CA THR A 67 9.61 7.00 -1.76
C THR A 67 8.40 7.32 -2.61
N VAL A 68 8.47 7.04 -3.90
CA VAL A 68 7.35 7.21 -4.83
C VAL A 68 7.02 5.87 -5.46
N GLY A 69 5.76 5.61 -5.77
CA GLY A 69 5.42 4.32 -6.33
C GLY A 69 3.99 4.25 -6.84
N GLY A 70 3.66 3.07 -7.33
CA GLY A 70 2.31 2.70 -7.71
C GLY A 70 1.91 1.41 -7.01
N TYR A 71 0.60 1.20 -6.88
CA TYR A 71 0.07 -0.06 -6.41
C TYR A 71 -1.06 -0.55 -7.28
N PHE A 72 -1.21 -1.86 -7.27
CA PHE A 72 -2.37 -2.59 -7.76
C PHE A 72 -2.96 -3.37 -6.58
N SER A 73 -4.26 -3.37 -6.42
CA SER A 73 -4.97 -4.13 -5.40
C SER A 73 -6.18 -4.82 -5.98
N TYR A 74 -6.41 -6.06 -5.57
CA TYR A 74 -7.58 -6.86 -5.88
C TYR A 74 -8.30 -7.22 -4.58
N THR A 75 -9.62 -7.03 -4.52
CA THR A 75 -10.44 -7.34 -3.35
C THR A 75 -11.27 -8.59 -3.63
N HIS A 76 -11.25 -9.54 -2.70
CA HIS A 76 -11.99 -10.78 -2.75
C HIS A 76 -13.01 -10.83 -1.59
N GLY A 77 -14.22 -11.35 -1.86
CA GLY A 77 -15.30 -11.49 -0.88
C GLY A 77 -16.16 -10.23 -0.71
N THR A 78 -16.30 -9.41 -1.74
CA THR A 78 -17.24 -8.29 -1.74
C THR A 78 -18.67 -8.85 -1.57
N ILE A 79 -19.55 -8.19 -0.78
CA ILE A 79 -20.94 -8.68 -0.55
C ILE A 79 -21.72 -8.83 -1.87
N ASN A 80 -21.28 -8.11 -2.90
CA ASN A 80 -21.66 -8.37 -4.28
C ASN A 80 -20.64 -9.32 -4.91
N ASP A 81 -20.48 -10.51 -4.34
CA ASP A 81 -19.74 -11.59 -5.00
C ASP A 81 -20.45 -11.76 -6.34
N GLU A 82 -19.68 -11.61 -7.42
CA GLU A 82 -20.16 -11.61 -8.79
C GLU A 82 -20.99 -12.88 -9.08
N GLU A 83 -22.29 -12.85 -8.76
CA GLU A 83 -23.24 -13.69 -9.48
C GLU A 83 -23.10 -13.24 -10.94
N PRO A 84 -22.73 -14.15 -11.87
CA PRO A 84 -22.66 -13.78 -13.26
C PRO A 84 -24.05 -13.25 -13.67
N ASN A 85 -24.15 -11.95 -13.97
CA ASN A 85 -25.37 -11.15 -14.24
C ASN A 85 -26.01 -10.34 -13.10
N GLN A 86 -25.40 -10.14 -11.93
CA GLN A 86 -26.03 -9.28 -10.91
C GLN A 86 -26.24 -7.82 -11.39
N TYR A 87 -25.34 -7.31 -12.23
CA TYR A 87 -25.46 -6.03 -12.93
C TYR A 87 -25.31 -6.23 -14.44
N THR A 88 -26.11 -5.51 -15.24
CA THR A 88 -25.99 -5.56 -16.70
C THR A 88 -24.56 -5.20 -17.11
N LYS A 89 -23.97 -5.96 -18.05
CA LYS A 89 -22.67 -5.63 -18.65
C LYS A 89 -22.65 -4.16 -19.06
N GLY A 90 -21.74 -3.38 -18.48
CA GLY A 90 -21.59 -1.94 -18.73
C GLY A 90 -22.23 -1.01 -17.70
N TYR A 91 -22.79 -1.53 -16.58
CA TYR A 91 -23.35 -0.67 -15.53
C TYR A 91 -22.28 0.18 -14.81
N TYR A 92 -21.10 -0.40 -14.54
CA TYR A 92 -19.91 0.34 -14.12
C TYR A 92 -18.85 0.31 -15.24
N TRP A 93 -18.29 1.47 -15.53
CA TRP A 93 -17.20 1.63 -16.51
C TRP A 93 -15.81 1.37 -15.90
N PHE A 94 -15.74 1.20 -14.58
CA PHE A 94 -14.54 0.84 -13.81
C PHE A 94 -14.69 -0.56 -13.21
N SER A 95 -13.56 -1.23 -12.93
CA SER A 95 -13.56 -2.53 -12.25
C SER A 95 -14.02 -2.36 -10.80
N THR A 96 -14.96 -3.19 -10.37
CA THR A 96 -15.50 -3.19 -9.01
C THR A 96 -14.49 -3.64 -7.97
N ASP A 97 -13.58 -4.54 -8.36
CA ASP A 97 -12.75 -5.31 -7.42
C ASP A 97 -11.26 -5.01 -7.52
N THR A 98 -10.83 -4.35 -8.61
CA THR A 98 -9.44 -3.91 -8.76
C THR A 98 -9.29 -2.42 -8.54
N ARG A 99 -8.15 -2.03 -7.97
CA ARG A 99 -7.76 -0.63 -7.77
C ARG A 99 -6.30 -0.43 -8.14
N ILE A 100 -6.06 0.64 -8.87
CA ILE A 100 -4.72 1.11 -9.20
C ILE A 100 -4.53 2.49 -8.60
N GLY A 101 -3.36 2.77 -8.06
CA GLY A 101 -3.11 4.05 -7.43
C GLY A 101 -1.65 4.43 -7.35
N ALA A 102 -1.42 5.68 -6.97
CA ALA A 102 -0.09 6.23 -6.73
C ALA A 102 0.18 6.30 -5.23
N LEU A 103 1.46 6.18 -4.85
CA LEU A 103 1.94 6.24 -3.47
C LEU A 103 3.10 7.23 -3.37
N LEU A 104 3.12 7.98 -2.27
CA LEU A 104 4.23 8.80 -1.85
C LEU A 104 4.46 8.60 -0.35
N GLY A 105 5.69 8.31 0.05
CA GLY A 105 6.00 8.00 1.44
C GLY A 105 7.41 8.33 1.84
N SER A 106 7.72 8.04 3.09
CA SER A 106 9.07 8.11 3.65
C SER A 106 9.27 6.94 4.59
N ARG A 107 10.52 6.54 4.76
CA ARG A 107 10.91 5.38 5.56
C ARG A 107 12.10 5.70 6.44
N LEU A 108 12.02 5.32 7.70
CA LEU A 108 13.10 5.37 8.66
C LEU A 108 13.51 3.95 9.02
N SER A 109 14.80 3.64 8.85
CA SER A 109 15.37 2.31 9.02
C SER A 109 16.40 2.31 10.14
N TYR A 110 16.40 1.26 10.95
CA TYR A 110 17.35 1.03 12.03
C TYR A 110 18.07 -0.31 11.84
N ALA A 111 19.39 -0.28 11.79
CA ALA A 111 20.22 -1.47 11.66
C ALA A 111 20.24 -2.26 12.97
N LEU A 112 19.69 -3.48 12.91
CA LEU A 112 19.69 -4.42 14.02
C LEU A 112 21.04 -5.15 14.11
N PRO A 113 21.40 -5.68 15.28
CA PRO A 113 22.56 -6.56 15.40
C PRO A 113 22.45 -7.74 14.42
N PRO A 114 23.56 -8.08 13.73
CA PRO A 114 23.58 -9.20 12.81
C PRO A 114 23.20 -10.49 13.53
N THR A 115 22.59 -11.42 12.78
CA THR A 115 22.32 -12.76 13.31
C THR A 115 23.62 -13.50 13.59
N ALA A 116 23.54 -14.61 14.35
CA ALA A 116 24.68 -15.52 14.54
C ALA A 116 25.27 -16.04 13.20
N SER A 117 24.47 -16.01 12.13
CA SER A 117 24.86 -16.37 10.77
C SER A 117 25.44 -15.19 9.95
N GLY A 118 25.56 -14.00 10.52
CA GLY A 118 26.16 -12.82 9.88
C GLY A 118 25.24 -12.00 8.97
N TYR A 119 23.95 -12.34 8.86
CA TYR A 119 23.01 -11.58 8.04
C TYR A 119 22.67 -10.23 8.69
N ALA A 120 22.83 -9.16 7.91
CA ALA A 120 22.43 -7.82 8.29
C ALA A 120 20.90 -7.72 8.27
N ARG A 121 20.31 -7.16 9.32
CA ARG A 121 18.86 -6.98 9.43
C ARG A 121 18.53 -5.53 9.72
N ASN A 122 17.47 -5.02 9.09
CA ASN A 122 17.01 -3.66 9.33
C ASN A 122 15.54 -3.69 9.75
N LEU A 123 15.22 -2.95 10.81
CA LEU A 123 13.84 -2.64 11.16
C LEU A 123 13.49 -1.28 10.61
N SER A 124 12.50 -1.23 9.73
CA SER A 124 12.09 -0.03 9.02
C SER A 124 10.66 0.35 9.37
N ALA A 125 10.43 1.57 9.84
CA ALA A 125 9.11 2.17 9.94
C ALA A 125 8.85 3.04 8.71
N PHE A 126 7.65 2.97 8.14
CA PHE A 126 7.29 3.77 6.97
C PHE A 126 5.88 4.35 7.11
N TYR A 127 5.68 5.47 6.43
CA TYR A 127 4.34 5.99 6.15
C TYR A 127 4.21 6.22 4.65
N GLU A 128 3.02 6.01 4.12
CA GLU A 128 2.69 6.28 2.72
C GLU A 128 1.35 6.97 2.63
N LEU A 129 1.31 8.06 1.86
CA LEU A 129 0.12 8.72 1.38
C LEU A 129 -0.16 8.21 -0.03
N GLY A 130 -1.33 7.62 -0.21
CA GLY A 130 -1.78 7.07 -1.48
C GLY A 130 -3.09 7.68 -1.95
N THR A 131 -3.39 7.49 -3.22
CA THR A 131 -4.73 7.70 -3.79
C THR A 131 -5.00 6.62 -4.83
N ASN A 132 -6.26 6.29 -5.07
CA ASN A 132 -6.66 5.38 -6.15
C ASN A 132 -7.25 6.14 -7.34
N ASP A 133 -7.36 5.42 -8.45
CA ASP A 133 -8.03 5.78 -9.69
C ASP A 133 -9.41 6.44 -9.45
N LEU A 134 -10.30 5.81 -8.68
CA LEU A 134 -11.64 6.37 -8.44
C LEU A 134 -11.60 7.71 -7.68
N TYR A 135 -10.72 7.85 -6.70
CA TYR A 135 -10.60 9.10 -5.93
C TYR A 135 -10.03 10.22 -6.79
N ILE A 136 -9.03 9.92 -7.64
CA ILE A 136 -8.51 10.88 -8.62
C ILE A 136 -9.63 11.33 -9.59
N LEU A 137 -10.42 10.37 -10.09
CA LEU A 137 -11.53 10.65 -10.99
C LEU A 137 -12.63 11.48 -10.32
N SER A 138 -13.01 11.13 -9.10
CA SER A 138 -13.98 11.89 -8.30
C SER A 138 -13.51 13.32 -8.04
N TYR A 139 -12.23 13.51 -7.70
CA TYR A 139 -11.64 14.84 -7.57
C TYR A 139 -11.65 15.61 -8.89
N ALA A 140 -11.27 14.98 -10.00
CA ALA A 140 -11.27 15.63 -11.31
C ALA A 140 -12.66 16.11 -11.74
N GLN A 141 -13.71 15.35 -11.41
CA GLN A 141 -15.10 15.70 -11.72
C GLN A 141 -15.71 16.70 -10.72
N ASN A 142 -15.25 16.73 -9.47
CA ASN A 142 -15.84 17.53 -8.39
C ASN A 142 -14.85 18.48 -7.71
N ARG A 143 -13.96 19.12 -8.49
CA ARG A 143 -12.90 20.02 -7.99
C ARG A 143 -13.39 21.19 -7.14
N LYS A 144 -14.66 21.56 -7.23
CA LYS A 144 -15.25 22.66 -6.44
C LYS A 144 -15.64 22.26 -5.02
N SER A 145 -15.78 20.96 -4.74
CA SER A 145 -16.30 20.43 -3.48
C SER A 145 -15.30 19.52 -2.76
N LEU A 146 -14.28 19.01 -3.46
CA LEU A 146 -13.27 18.11 -2.90
C LEU A 146 -11.91 18.81 -2.84
N SER A 147 -11.24 18.72 -1.70
CA SER A 147 -9.85 19.12 -1.56
C SER A 147 -8.90 17.95 -1.89
N PRO A 148 -7.63 18.21 -2.26
CA PRO A 148 -6.64 17.16 -2.46
C PRO A 148 -6.41 16.29 -1.21
N ALA A 149 -6.69 16.79 0.00
CA ALA A 149 -6.56 16.02 1.23
C ALA A 149 -7.64 14.95 1.36
N ASP A 150 -8.83 15.17 0.79
CA ASP A 150 -9.98 14.26 0.92
C ASP A 150 -9.82 12.98 0.09
N ILE A 151 -8.89 12.98 -0.88
CA ILE A 151 -8.58 11.83 -1.73
C ILE A 151 -7.33 11.08 -1.28
N LEU A 152 -6.59 11.62 -0.31
CA LEU A 152 -5.37 11.00 0.19
C LEU A 152 -5.69 10.04 1.32
N VAL A 153 -5.13 8.84 1.22
CA VAL A 153 -5.25 7.80 2.23
C VAL A 153 -3.88 7.59 2.85
N LEU A 154 -3.81 7.73 4.17
CA LEU A 154 -2.60 7.43 4.93
C LEU A 154 -2.51 5.94 5.20
N SER A 155 -1.29 5.41 5.10
CA SER A 155 -0.91 4.13 5.64
C SER A 155 0.34 4.22 6.47
N LEU A 156 0.41 3.35 7.46
CA LEU A 156 1.53 3.23 8.38
C LEU A 156 1.95 1.75 8.42
N GLY A 157 3.25 1.50 8.48
CA GLY A 157 3.73 0.13 8.52
C GLY A 157 5.14 -0.04 9.04
N LEU A 158 5.46 -1.31 9.29
CA LEU A 158 6.75 -1.80 9.72
C LEU A 158 7.24 -2.87 8.73
N LYS A 159 8.49 -2.75 8.31
CA LYS A 159 9.18 -3.70 7.43
C LYS A 159 10.41 -4.22 8.17
N LEU A 160 10.55 -5.53 8.23
CA LEU A 160 11.75 -6.20 8.72
C LEU A 160 12.47 -6.76 7.50
N ASP A 161 13.65 -6.22 7.22
CA ASP A 161 14.54 -6.70 6.17
C ASP A 161 15.48 -7.75 6.80
N ILE A 162 15.50 -8.97 6.24
CA ILE A 162 16.25 -10.13 6.74
C ILE A 162 17.31 -10.54 5.71
#